data_AF-A0A6B0DJG9-F1
#
_entry.id   AF-A0A6B0DJG9-F1
#
_cell.length_a   1.000
_cell.length_b   1.000
_cell.length_c   1.000
_cell.angle_alpha   90.00
_cell.angle_beta   90.00
_cell.angle_gamma   90.00
#
_symmetry.space_group_name_H-M   'P 1'
#
loop_
_entity.id
_entity.type
_entity.pdbx_description
1 polymer ?
#
loop_
_entity_poly.entity_id
_entity_poly.type
_entity_poly.pdbx_seq_one_letter_code
_entity_poly.pdbx_strand_id
1 'polypeptide(L)'
;MHLAIERTGIKDIMDSMFSRIMAITRPFNFSYKKIMLAFDYTYWDFYGKSSNPWIRGWTGEDGVNGKFYFLTASMVNDDFRLPLISIPSTVLEKMSIEITSLL
;
A
#
# COMPACT_ATOMS: atom_id res chain seq x y z
N MET A 1 -2.29 19.26 2.53
CA MET A 1 -1.08 18.46 2.25
C MET A 1 0.09 19.17 2.95
N HIS A 2 0.63 18.59 4.02
CA HIS A 2 1.56 19.33 4.90
C HIS A 2 3.00 19.34 4.39
N LEU A 3 3.40 18.36 3.57
CA LEU A 3 4.68 18.30 2.86
C LEU A 3 4.45 17.63 1.52
N ALA A 4 4.78 18.32 0.42
CA ALA A 4 4.78 17.73 -0.91
C ALA A 4 6.10 18.06 -1.59
N ILE A 5 6.68 17.04 -2.21
CA ILE A 5 7.91 17.17 -2.96
C ILE A 5 7.53 16.93 -4.41
N GLU A 6 7.63 17.97 -5.24
CA GLU A 6 7.46 17.82 -6.68
C GLU A 6 8.69 17.08 -7.24
N ARG A 7 8.43 15.96 -7.89
CA ARG A 7 9.40 15.16 -8.64
C ARG A 7 8.77 14.86 -9.98
N THR A 8 9.46 15.20 -11.05
CA THR A 8 8.94 15.11 -12.42
C THR A 8 9.26 13.77 -13.07
N GLY A 9 10.30 13.05 -12.59
CA GLY A 9 10.68 11.73 -13.09
C GLY A 9 10.20 10.57 -12.23
N ILE A 10 9.73 9.49 -12.86
CA ILE A 10 9.40 8.21 -12.20
C ILE A 10 10.59 7.71 -11.37
N LYS A 11 11.81 7.82 -11.91
CA LYS A 11 13.04 7.46 -11.21
C LYS A 11 13.23 8.27 -9.92
N ASP A 12 13.02 9.58 -9.96
CA ASP A 12 13.21 10.42 -8.78
C ASP A 12 12.17 10.13 -7.68
N ILE A 13 10.95 9.76 -8.09
CA ILE A 13 9.90 9.27 -7.18
C ILE A 13 10.35 7.96 -6.53
N MET A 14 10.83 7.00 -7.33
CA MET A 14 11.35 5.72 -6.82
C MET A 14 12.52 5.93 -5.87
N ASP A 15 13.52 6.71 -6.26
CA ASP A 15 14.71 6.98 -5.44
C ASP A 15 14.33 7.64 -4.11
N SER A 16 13.38 8.58 -4.12
CA SER A 16 12.86 9.23 -2.91
C SER A 16 12.17 8.23 -1.98
N MET A 17 11.31 7.36 -2.52
CA MET A 17 10.64 6.31 -1.77
C MET A 17 11.63 5.33 -1.16
N PHE A 18 12.57 4.81 -1.95
CA PHE A 18 13.61 3.89 -1.48
C PHE A 18 14.52 4.53 -0.44
N SER A 19 14.95 5.78 -0.64
CA SER A 19 15.77 6.50 0.32
C SER A 19 15.07 6.65 1.68
N ARG A 20 13.75 6.91 1.67
CA ARG A 20 12.96 7.02 2.89
C ARG A 20 12.81 5.68 3.61
N ILE A 21 12.52 4.62 2.86
CA ILE A 21 12.46 3.25 3.40
C ILE A 21 13.80 2.91 4.03
N MET A 22 14.91 3.08 3.31
CA MET A 22 16.27 2.83 3.80
C MET A 22 16.60 3.61 5.08
N ALA A 23 16.21 4.88 5.16
CA ALA A 23 16.45 5.70 6.36
C ALA A 23 15.69 5.17 7.58
N ILE A 24 14.42 4.75 7.39
CA ILE A 24 13.58 4.18 8.46
C ILE A 24 14.09 2.80 8.86
N THR A 25 14.57 2.01 7.91
CA THR A 25 14.99 0.63 8.15
C THR A 25 16.42 0.50 8.70
N ARG A 26 17.27 1.52 8.53
CA ARG A 26 18.67 1.54 8.96
C ARG A 26 18.91 1.12 10.43
N PRO A 27 18.10 1.55 11.42
CA PRO A 27 18.31 1.17 12.83
C PRO A 27 18.12 -0.32 13.11
N PHE A 28 17.45 -1.06 12.21
CA PHE A 28 17.11 -2.46 12.44
C PHE A 28 18.16 -3.46 11.93
N ASN A 29 19.28 -2.97 11.38
CA ASN A 29 20.44 -3.76 10.94
C ASN A 29 20.10 -4.99 10.08
N PHE A 30 19.35 -4.73 9.01
CA PHE A 30 18.77 -5.74 8.13
C PHE A 30 19.74 -6.52 7.24
N SER A 31 21.00 -6.11 7.16
CA SER A 31 22.03 -6.75 6.33
C SER A 31 22.27 -8.23 6.65
N TYR A 32 21.84 -8.71 7.82
CA TYR A 32 22.03 -10.10 8.27
C TYR A 32 20.72 -10.86 8.50
N LYS A 33 19.56 -10.26 8.21
CA LYS A 33 18.25 -10.87 8.47
C LYS A 33 17.56 -11.23 7.17
N LYS A 34 16.95 -12.41 7.11
CA LYS A 34 16.03 -12.77 6.01
C LYS A 34 14.79 -11.89 6.14
N ILE A 35 14.51 -11.13 5.09
CA ILE A 35 13.40 -10.20 5.03
C ILE A 35 12.53 -10.58 3.86
N MET A 36 11.22 -10.56 4.08
CA MET A 36 10.22 -10.78 3.04
C MET A 36 9.47 -9.48 2.80
N LEU A 37 9.18 -9.20 1.52
CA LEU A 37 8.17 -8.24 1.15
C LEU A 37 6.83 -8.97 1.08
N ALA A 38 5.94 -8.65 2.01
CA ALA A 38 4.58 -9.16 2.04
C ALA A 38 3.66 -8.15 1.36
N PHE A 39 2.84 -8.63 0.44
CA PHE A 39 1.78 -7.85 -0.19
C PHE A 39 0.45 -8.36 0.32
N ASP A 40 -0.43 -7.44 0.71
CA ASP A 40 -1.74 -7.77 1.25
C ASP A 40 -2.78 -6.75 0.78
N TYR A 41 -4.05 -7.17 0.82
CA TYR A 41 -5.19 -6.34 0.51
C TYR A 41 -5.94 -5.96 1.78
N THR A 42 -6.17 -4.68 1.96
CA THR A 42 -7.02 -4.19 3.05
C THR A 42 -8.06 -3.23 2.50
N TYR A 43 -9.11 -2.99 3.29
CA TYR A 43 -10.13 -2.04 2.93
C TYR A 43 -10.64 -1.27 4.13
N TRP A 44 -11.17 -0.08 3.87
CA TRP A 44 -11.89 0.72 4.85
C TRP A 44 -13.34 0.90 4.45
N ASP A 45 -14.23 0.72 5.41
CA ASP A 45 -15.64 0.98 5.23
C ASP A 45 -15.90 2.48 5.01
N PHE A 46 -16.75 2.75 4.03
CA PHE A 46 -17.16 4.08 3.66
C PHE A 46 -18.66 4.26 3.92
N TYR A 47 -19.01 5.28 4.70
CA TYR A 47 -20.38 5.53 5.14
C TYR A 47 -21.01 6.75 4.45
N GLY A 48 -20.27 7.48 3.61
CA GLY A 48 -20.80 8.64 2.90
C GLY A 48 -21.67 8.27 1.70
N LYS A 49 -22.23 9.28 1.03
CA LYS A 49 -22.82 9.12 -0.31
C LYS A 49 -21.69 9.21 -1.33
N SER A 50 -21.56 8.27 -2.27
CA SER A 50 -20.58 8.46 -3.35
C SER A 50 -21.06 8.02 -4.72
N SER A 51 -20.68 8.83 -5.70
CA SER A 51 -20.50 8.48 -7.12
C SER A 51 -19.01 8.29 -7.46
N ASN A 52 -18.18 8.01 -6.46
CA ASN A 52 -16.72 8.03 -6.60
C ASN A 52 -16.22 6.68 -7.15
N PRO A 53 -15.44 6.66 -8.25
CA PRO A 53 -14.94 5.42 -8.85
C PRO A 53 -14.02 4.59 -7.94
N TRP A 54 -13.51 5.18 -6.86
CA TRP A 54 -12.64 4.56 -5.87
C TRP A 54 -13.40 3.80 -4.77
N ILE A 55 -14.71 3.96 -4.67
CA ILE A 55 -15.55 3.30 -3.66
C ILE A 55 -16.30 2.14 -4.31
N ARG A 56 -16.12 0.93 -3.77
CA ARG A 56 -16.70 -0.31 -4.32
C ARG A 56 -17.24 -1.23 -3.23
N GLY A 57 -17.94 -2.31 -3.60
CA GLY A 57 -18.40 -3.29 -2.63
C GLY A 57 -19.47 -2.74 -1.70
N TRP A 58 -20.45 -2.03 -2.27
CA TRP A 58 -21.65 -1.64 -1.55
C TRP A 58 -22.38 -2.89 -1.08
N THR A 59 -22.45 -3.08 0.24
CA THR A 59 -23.18 -4.21 0.85
C THR A 59 -24.48 -3.74 1.50
N GLY A 60 -24.57 -2.48 1.94
CA GLY A 60 -25.72 -1.95 2.68
C GLY A 60 -25.85 -2.49 4.11
N GLU A 61 -25.01 -3.45 4.49
CA GLU A 61 -24.89 -3.98 5.85
C GLU A 61 -24.27 -2.93 6.77
N ASP A 62 -24.79 -2.81 8.00
CA ASP A 62 -24.32 -1.87 9.04
C ASP A 62 -24.19 -0.40 8.60
N GLY A 63 -24.94 0.01 7.56
CA GLY A 63 -24.86 1.36 7.00
C GLY A 63 -23.61 1.62 6.15
N VAL A 64 -22.84 0.58 5.82
CA VAL A 64 -21.67 0.68 4.94
C VAL A 64 -22.14 0.92 3.50
N ASN A 65 -21.80 2.11 3.00
CA ASN A 65 -22.14 2.59 1.65
C ASN A 65 -21.08 2.24 0.60
N GLY A 66 -19.99 1.60 1.00
CA GLY A 66 -18.96 1.05 0.13
C GLY A 66 -17.67 0.84 0.88
N LYS A 67 -16.61 0.48 0.17
CA LYS A 67 -15.28 0.19 0.71
C LYS A 67 -14.21 0.83 -0.17
N PHE A 68 -13.20 1.42 0.47
CA PHE A 68 -11.96 1.83 -0.17
C PHE A 68 -10.96 0.70 -0.04
N TYR A 69 -10.48 0.17 -1.17
CA TYR A 69 -9.51 -0.91 -1.18
C TYR A 69 -8.09 -0.36 -1.33
N PHE A 70 -7.14 -1.03 -0.70
CA PHE A 70 -5.73 -0.67 -0.73
C PHE A 70 -4.89 -1.91 -0.99
N LEU A 71 -3.93 -1.80 -1.89
CA LEU A 71 -2.80 -2.70 -1.96
C LEU A 71 -1.74 -2.22 -0.99
N THR A 72 -1.39 -3.06 -0.03
CA THR A 72 -0.40 -2.74 1.00
C THR A 72 0.83 -3.60 0.81
N ALA A 73 2.01 -2.98 0.87
CA ALA A 73 3.28 -3.66 0.94
C ALA A 73 3.89 -3.45 2.32
N SER A 74 4.37 -4.54 2.93
CA SER A 74 5.04 -4.53 4.23
C SER A 74 6.34 -5.30 4.16
N MET A 75 7.32 -4.83 4.92
CA MET A 75 8.54 -5.56 5.19
C MET A 75 8.33 -6.41 6.44
N VAL A 76 8.50 -7.72 6.32
CA VAL A 76 8.24 -8.66 7.42
C VAL A 76 9.41 -9.63 7.62
N ASN A 77 9.69 -9.95 8.87
CA ASN A 77 10.50 -11.08 9.28
C ASN A 77 9.92 -11.69 10.58
N ASP A 78 10.66 -12.57 11.24
CA ASP A 78 10.22 -13.23 12.47
C ASP A 78 10.04 -12.25 13.66
N ASP A 79 10.72 -11.10 13.65
CA ASP A 79 10.77 -10.15 14.76
C ASP A 79 9.87 -8.92 14.57
N PHE A 80 9.61 -8.50 13.33
CA PHE A 80 8.91 -7.25 13.04
C PHE A 80 8.07 -7.30 11.76
N ARG A 81 7.08 -6.41 11.72
CA ARG A 81 6.24 -6.13 10.55
C ARG A 81 6.18 -4.61 10.38
N LEU A 82 6.79 -4.10 9.33
CA LEU A 82 6.85 -2.67 9.01
C LEU A 82 6.04 -2.38 7.74
N PRO A 83 4.87 -1.72 7.84
CA PRO A 83 4.15 -1.24 6.67
C PRO A 83 5.00 -0.23 5.90
N LEU A 84 5.13 -0.41 4.58
CA LEU A 84 5.92 0.46 3.72
C LEU A 84 5.01 1.45 2.98
N ILE A 85 3.97 0.95 2.32
CA ILE A 85 3.04 1.75 1.53
C ILE A 85 1.69 1.06 1.43
N SER A 86 0.61 1.84 1.42
CA SER A 86 -0.74 1.42 1.05
C SER A 86 -1.23 2.34 -0.07
N ILE A 87 -1.49 1.79 -1.25
CA ILE A 87 -1.94 2.53 -2.43
C ILE A 87 -3.41 2.20 -2.67
N PRO A 88 -4.29 3.20 -2.81
CA PRO A 88 -5.69 2.93 -3.14
C PRO A 88 -5.78 2.21 -4.48
N SER A 89 -6.62 1.19 -4.53
CA SER A 89 -6.82 0.35 -5.71
C SER A 89 -8.29 0.30 -6.08
N THR A 90 -8.58 0.45 -7.39
CA THR A 90 -9.92 0.27 -7.94
C THR A 90 -10.15 -1.13 -8.52
N VAL A 91 -9.14 -1.99 -8.65
CA VAL A 91 -9.26 -3.25 -9.38
C VAL A 91 -8.82 -4.42 -8.50
N LEU A 92 -9.79 -5.14 -7.95
CA LEU A 92 -9.56 -6.29 -7.05
C LEU A 92 -9.14 -7.56 -7.82
N GLU A 93 -9.73 -7.83 -8.99
CA GLU A 93 -9.59 -9.14 -9.66
C GLU A 93 -8.34 -9.31 -10.54
N LYS A 94 -7.77 -8.22 -11.10
CA LYS A 94 -6.65 -8.32 -12.06
C LYS A 94 -5.27 -8.16 -11.44
N MET A 95 -5.20 -7.82 -10.15
CA MET A 95 -3.97 -7.38 -9.49
C MET A 95 -3.13 -8.52 -8.93
N SER A 96 -3.72 -9.67 -8.58
CA SER A 96 -2.97 -10.87 -8.20
C SER A 96 -2.07 -11.34 -9.35
N ILE A 97 -2.54 -11.20 -10.60
CA ILE A 97 -1.76 -11.46 -11.81
C ILE A 97 -0.61 -10.46 -11.94
N GLU A 98 -0.86 -9.17 -11.74
CA GLU A 98 0.21 -8.14 -11.79
C GLU A 98 1.29 -8.38 -10.73
N ILE A 99 0.93 -8.66 -9.48
CA ILE A 99 1.91 -8.92 -8.41
C ILE A 99 2.71 -10.19 -8.70
N THR A 100 2.04 -11.25 -9.17
CA THR A 100 2.74 -12.50 -9.53
C THR A 100 3.64 -12.30 -10.74
N SER A 101 3.30 -11.41 -11.67
CA SER A 101 4.13 -11.08 -12.83
C SER A 101 5.40 -10.27 -12.49
N LEU A 102 5.46 -9.70 -11.29
CA LEU A 102 6.62 -8.95 -10.78
C LEU A 102 7.63 -9.83 -10.03
N LEU A 103 7.30 -11.11 -9.77
CA LEU A 103 8.15 -12.11 -9.13
C LEU A 103 8.82 -13.01 -10.17
#